data_AF-F7JQ86-F1
#
_entry.id   AF-F7JQ86-F1
#
_cell.length_a   1.000
_cell.length_b   1.000
_cell.length_c   1.000
_cell.angle_alpha   90.00
_cell.angle_beta   90.00
_cell.angle_gamma   90.00
#
_symmetry.space_group_name_H-M   'P 1'
#
loop_
_entity.id
_entity.type
_entity.pdbx_description
1 polymer ?
#
loop_
_entity_poly.entity_id
_entity_poly.type
_entity_poly.pdbx_seq_one_letter_code
_entity_poly.pdbx_strand_id
1 'polypeptide(L)'
;MIGILVVTALGIVVKNPETGLAYTVIPETIFSFENPVSAMAPTFGQLTLKGMFSGSPEMVLGVIFAIISFLFVDLFDSIGVLLGVASKAGLVDEKGNIPCAGKALFVSAGGAAVGAVLGTNTVTIYGAESATGINEGGRTGMTACVTGILFILTLFFSPLFLMIPSIATAPALVMVGIFMIEPLRKMELNDISIALPVFLTVALMPFTYNIAYGILFGLIGYTVGQIAAGKTKQITKTVWVLTAVFLLYMILDIVL
;
A
#
# COMPACT_ATOMS: atom_id res chain seq x y z
N MET A 1 -16.39 12.95 -1.22
CA MET A 1 -17.56 12.30 -1.86
C MET A 1 -18.38 13.23 -2.74
N ILE A 2 -18.75 14.45 -2.30
CA ILE A 2 -19.54 15.39 -3.12
C ILE A 2 -18.89 15.64 -4.50
N GLY A 3 -17.56 15.80 -4.56
CA GLY A 3 -16.84 15.95 -5.82
C GLY A 3 -17.00 14.77 -6.79
N ILE A 4 -17.01 13.53 -6.28
CA ILE A 4 -17.22 12.33 -7.12
C ILE A 4 -18.62 12.36 -7.71
N LEU A 5 -19.65 12.65 -6.89
CA LEU A 5 -21.04 12.72 -7.36
C LEU A 5 -21.25 13.82 -8.41
N VAL A 6 -20.65 14.99 -8.20
CA VAL A 6 -20.73 16.11 -9.15
C VAL A 6 -20.03 15.78 -10.46
N VAL A 7 -18.83 15.18 -10.42
CA VAL A 7 -18.09 14.80 -11.63
C VAL A 7 -18.78 13.65 -12.36
N THR A 8 -19.35 12.67 -11.66
CA THR A 8 -20.16 11.62 -12.27
C THR A 8 -21.43 12.19 -12.91
N ALA A 9 -22.11 13.16 -12.28
CA ALA A 9 -23.29 13.81 -12.87
C ALA A 9 -22.93 14.64 -14.12
N LEU A 10 -21.81 15.36 -14.09
CA LEU A 10 -21.30 16.10 -15.25
C LEU A 10 -20.81 15.16 -16.36
N GLY A 11 -20.25 14.02 -16.01
CA GLY A 11 -19.78 12.99 -16.95
C GLY A 11 -20.90 12.37 -17.80
N ILE A 12 -22.16 12.50 -17.40
CA ILE A 12 -23.32 12.10 -18.21
C ILE A 12 -23.50 13.04 -19.41
N VAL A 13 -23.12 14.31 -19.26
CA VAL A 13 -23.31 15.37 -20.26
C VAL A 13 -22.04 15.61 -21.09
N VAL A 14 -20.87 15.45 -20.47
CA VAL A 14 -19.57 15.64 -21.13
C VAL A 14 -19.19 14.38 -21.91
N LYS A 15 -19.00 14.53 -23.22
CA LYS A 15 -18.53 13.46 -24.11
C LYS A 15 -17.01 13.40 -24.12
N ASN A 16 -16.47 12.19 -24.09
CA ASN A 16 -15.05 11.93 -24.22
C ASN A 16 -14.59 12.31 -25.65
N PRO A 17 -13.57 13.18 -25.79
CA PRO A 17 -13.03 13.59 -27.09
C PRO A 17 -12.50 12.44 -27.96
N GLU A 18 -12.09 11.32 -27.36
CA GLU A 18 -11.47 10.19 -28.07
C GLU A 18 -12.48 9.13 -28.54
N THR A 19 -13.59 8.95 -27.82
CA THR A 19 -14.56 7.87 -28.10
C THR A 19 -15.96 8.38 -28.47
N GLY A 20 -16.24 9.68 -28.31
CA GLY A 20 -17.53 10.29 -28.65
C GLY A 20 -18.70 9.91 -27.72
N LEU A 21 -18.47 9.04 -26.74
CA LEU A 21 -19.42 8.60 -25.72
C LEU A 21 -19.34 9.48 -24.47
N ALA A 22 -20.41 9.56 -23.69
CA ALA A 22 -20.39 10.24 -22.39
C ALA A 22 -19.37 9.58 -21.45
N TYR A 23 -18.67 10.37 -20.63
CA TYR A 23 -17.74 9.83 -19.61
C TYR A 23 -18.44 8.93 -18.58
N THR A 24 -19.75 9.08 -18.42
CA THR A 24 -20.58 8.31 -17.50
C THR A 24 -21.70 7.63 -18.28
N VAL A 25 -21.64 6.30 -18.37
CA VAL A 25 -22.69 5.48 -18.99
C VAL A 25 -23.60 4.96 -17.88
N ILE A 26 -24.87 5.34 -17.93
CA ILE A 26 -25.86 4.88 -16.95
C ILE A 26 -26.06 3.37 -17.12
N PRO A 27 -25.84 2.55 -16.08
CA PRO A 27 -25.99 1.11 -16.18
C PRO A 27 -27.48 0.76 -16.37
N GLU A 28 -27.77 -0.19 -17.25
CA GLU A 28 -29.13 -0.68 -17.51
C GLU A 28 -29.72 -1.43 -16.30
N THR A 29 -28.86 -1.94 -15.42
CA THR A 29 -29.23 -2.64 -14.19
C THR A 29 -28.49 -2.07 -12.98
N ILE A 30 -29.24 -1.87 -11.89
CA ILE A 30 -28.68 -1.39 -10.62
C ILE A 30 -28.08 -2.56 -9.81
N PHE A 31 -28.60 -3.77 -10.04
CA PHE A 31 -28.19 -5.00 -9.37
C PHE A 31 -27.61 -5.98 -10.37
N SER A 32 -26.43 -6.52 -10.07
CA SER A 32 -25.80 -7.58 -10.86
C SER A 32 -25.37 -8.72 -9.93
N PHE A 33 -25.98 -9.90 -10.09
CA PHE A 33 -25.63 -11.11 -9.35
C PHE A 33 -24.58 -11.98 -10.06
N GLU A 34 -24.35 -11.80 -11.36
CA GLU A 34 -23.49 -12.68 -12.17
C GLU A 34 -21.98 -12.39 -12.04
N ASN A 35 -21.60 -11.28 -11.43
CA ASN A 35 -20.26 -10.71 -11.56
C ASN A 35 -19.18 -11.26 -10.59
N PRO A 36 -19.42 -11.48 -9.28
CA PRO A 36 -18.31 -11.78 -8.37
C PRO A 36 -17.67 -13.15 -8.64
N VAL A 37 -18.45 -14.17 -9.03
CA VAL A 37 -17.93 -15.51 -9.31
C VAL A 37 -17.25 -15.58 -10.68
N SER A 38 -17.80 -14.90 -11.69
CA SER A 38 -17.22 -14.87 -13.04
C SER A 38 -15.95 -14.00 -13.12
N ALA A 39 -15.90 -12.89 -12.38
CA ALA A 39 -14.71 -12.03 -12.27
C ALA A 39 -13.56 -12.70 -11.52
N MET A 40 -13.86 -13.56 -10.54
CA MET A 40 -12.86 -14.33 -9.81
C MET A 40 -12.44 -15.61 -10.54
N ALA A 41 -13.29 -16.20 -11.38
CA ALA A 41 -13.00 -17.43 -12.12
C ALA A 41 -11.63 -17.48 -12.83
N PRO A 42 -11.12 -16.42 -13.48
CA PRO A 42 -9.83 -16.47 -14.17
C PRO A 42 -8.61 -16.47 -13.23
N THR A 43 -8.74 -16.07 -11.97
CA THR A 43 -7.59 -15.91 -11.05
C THR A 43 -7.71 -16.73 -9.77
N PHE A 44 -8.93 -17.14 -9.41
CA PHE A 44 -9.21 -17.91 -8.21
C PHE A 44 -8.52 -19.28 -8.25
N GLY A 45 -7.68 -19.56 -7.25
CA GLY A 45 -6.97 -20.84 -7.15
C GLY A 45 -5.91 -21.09 -8.23
N GLN A 46 -5.60 -20.10 -9.07
CA GLN A 46 -4.57 -20.18 -10.11
C GLN A 46 -3.14 -19.99 -9.58
N LEU A 47 -2.98 -19.94 -8.25
CA LEU A 47 -1.68 -19.87 -7.60
C LEU A 47 -0.89 -21.15 -7.91
N THR A 48 0.00 -21.06 -8.89
CA THR A 48 0.81 -22.19 -9.35
C THR A 48 2.29 -21.93 -9.11
N LEU A 49 2.95 -22.92 -8.49
CA LEU A 49 4.41 -22.97 -8.38
C LEU A 49 5.04 -23.76 -9.53
N LYS A 50 4.23 -24.43 -10.36
CA LYS A 50 4.70 -25.17 -11.54
C LYS A 50 5.20 -24.17 -12.57
N GLY A 51 6.40 -24.36 -13.10
CA GLY A 51 7.00 -23.42 -14.04
C GLY A 51 7.91 -22.38 -13.37
N MET A 52 7.64 -22.04 -12.11
CA MET A 52 8.20 -20.86 -11.44
C MET A 52 9.72 -20.97 -11.19
N PHE A 53 10.21 -22.19 -10.95
CA PHE A 53 11.64 -22.48 -10.77
C PHE A 53 12.21 -23.40 -11.86
N SER A 54 11.49 -23.58 -12.97
CA SER A 54 11.93 -24.41 -14.09
C SER A 54 12.26 -23.50 -15.28
N GLY A 55 13.55 -23.28 -15.53
CA GLY A 55 14.03 -22.37 -16.57
C GLY A 55 15.56 -22.26 -16.55
N SER A 56 16.11 -21.29 -17.27
CA SER A 56 17.53 -20.94 -17.16
C SER A 56 17.87 -20.48 -15.73
N PRO A 57 19.12 -20.65 -15.26
CA PRO A 57 19.55 -20.13 -13.96
C PRO A 57 19.23 -18.65 -13.76
N GLU A 58 19.30 -17.86 -14.84
CA GLU A 58 18.95 -16.43 -14.85
C GLU A 58 17.45 -16.19 -14.57
N MET A 59 16.54 -16.93 -15.19
CA MET A 59 15.10 -16.82 -14.91
C MET A 59 14.76 -17.21 -13.48
N VAL A 60 15.37 -18.29 -12.98
CA VAL A 60 15.18 -18.75 -11.60
C VAL A 60 15.67 -17.69 -10.61
N LEU A 61 16.84 -17.09 -10.87
CA LEU A 61 17.37 -16.00 -10.06
C LEU A 61 16.48 -14.76 -10.11
N GLY A 62 15.98 -14.38 -11.29
CA GLY A 62 15.06 -13.24 -11.45
C GLY A 62 13.75 -13.43 -10.69
N VAL A 63 13.18 -14.63 -10.70
CA VAL A 63 11.98 -14.97 -9.92
C VAL A 63 12.26 -14.89 -8.42
N ILE A 64 13.36 -15.48 -7.94
CA ILE A 64 13.76 -15.40 -6.53
C ILE A 64 13.94 -13.94 -6.10
N PHE A 65 14.60 -13.15 -6.95
CA PHE A 65 14.82 -11.73 -6.71
C PHE A 65 13.50 -10.95 -6.63
N ALA A 66 12.55 -11.20 -7.54
CA ALA A 66 11.23 -10.59 -7.50
C ALA A 66 10.47 -10.93 -6.21
N ILE A 67 10.48 -12.21 -5.80
CA ILE A 67 9.84 -12.66 -4.55
C ILE A 67 10.45 -11.95 -3.34
N ILE A 68 11.78 -11.89 -3.26
CA ILE A 68 12.48 -11.21 -2.16
C ILE A 68 12.18 -9.71 -2.16
N SER A 69 12.17 -9.06 -3.33
CA SER A 69 11.85 -7.64 -3.48
C SER A 69 10.44 -7.33 -2.98
N PHE A 70 9.43 -8.05 -3.50
CA PHE A 70 8.03 -7.86 -3.08
C PHE A 70 7.81 -8.18 -1.61
N LEU A 71 8.49 -9.19 -1.07
CA LEU A 71 8.44 -9.51 0.37
C LEU A 71 8.91 -8.32 1.21
N PHE A 72 10.04 -7.70 0.86
CA PHE A 72 10.53 -6.54 1.61
C PHE A 72 9.62 -5.33 1.43
N VAL A 73 9.15 -5.06 0.21
CA VAL A 73 8.20 -3.97 -0.04
C VAL A 73 6.95 -4.13 0.81
N ASP A 74 6.33 -5.32 0.79
CA ASP A 74 5.10 -5.61 1.54
C ASP A 74 5.33 -5.58 3.06
N LEU A 75 6.47 -6.10 3.53
CA LEU A 75 6.84 -6.05 4.94
C LEU A 75 6.94 -4.59 5.44
N PHE A 76 7.64 -3.73 4.70
CA PHE A 76 7.81 -2.33 5.09
C PHE A 76 6.55 -1.51 4.90
N ASP A 77 5.74 -1.80 3.87
CA ASP A 77 4.43 -1.19 3.70
C ASP A 77 3.51 -1.53 4.88
N SER A 78 3.37 -2.81 5.22
CA SER A 78 2.58 -3.27 6.36
C SER A 78 3.04 -2.64 7.68
N ILE A 79 4.36 -2.58 7.94
CA ILE A 79 4.90 -1.94 9.15
C ILE A 79 4.64 -0.43 9.13
N GLY A 80 4.90 0.24 8.02
CA GLY A 80 4.77 1.68 7.87
C GLY A 80 3.32 2.15 8.04
N VAL A 81 2.38 1.46 7.38
CA VAL A 81 0.95 1.75 7.50
C VAL A 81 0.45 1.41 8.91
N LEU A 82 0.85 0.27 9.49
CA LEU A 82 0.48 -0.07 10.87
C LEU A 82 0.94 1.00 11.85
N LEU A 83 2.17 1.49 11.72
CA LEU A 83 2.72 2.55 12.58
C LEU A 83 1.98 3.87 12.40
N GLY A 84 1.69 4.26 11.15
CA GLY A 84 0.93 5.47 10.84
C GLY A 84 -0.50 5.43 11.40
N VAL A 85 -1.21 4.32 11.19
CA VAL A 85 -2.58 4.11 11.65
C VAL A 85 -2.63 3.99 13.17
N ALA A 86 -1.74 3.22 13.80
CA ALA A 86 -1.68 3.07 15.25
C ALA A 86 -1.38 4.41 15.96
N SER A 87 -0.50 5.23 15.39
CA SER A 87 -0.24 6.59 15.89
C SER A 87 -1.48 7.47 15.80
N LYS A 88 -2.23 7.42 14.70
CA LYS A 88 -3.50 8.16 14.56
C LYS A 88 -4.60 7.65 15.48
N ALA A 89 -4.66 6.33 15.73
CA ALA A 89 -5.63 5.70 16.61
C ALA A 89 -5.35 5.92 18.11
N GLY A 90 -4.16 6.43 18.47
CA GLY A 90 -3.71 6.52 19.86
C GLY A 90 -3.45 5.16 20.50
N LEU A 91 -3.07 4.16 19.68
CA LEU A 91 -2.78 2.79 20.12
C LEU A 91 -1.29 2.56 20.39
N VAL A 92 -0.50 3.63 20.46
CA VAL A 92 0.94 3.58 20.79
C VAL A 92 1.08 3.73 22.29
N ASP A 93 1.85 2.83 22.92
CA ASP A 93 2.12 2.89 24.35
C ASP A 93 3.04 4.06 24.73
N GLU A 94 3.18 4.35 26.03
CA GLU A 94 4.04 5.43 26.54
C GLU A 94 5.53 5.27 26.15
N LYS A 95 5.93 4.07 25.73
CA LYS A 95 7.29 3.73 25.29
C LYS A 95 7.44 3.76 23.77
N GLY A 96 6.40 4.15 23.02
CA GLY A 96 6.41 4.21 21.56
C GLY A 96 6.16 2.87 20.86
N ASN A 97 5.81 1.80 21.57
CA ASN A 97 5.52 0.49 21.00
C ASN A 97 4.03 0.31 20.73
N ILE A 98 3.74 -0.49 19.71
CA ILE A 98 2.38 -0.91 19.40
C ILE A 98 2.14 -2.27 20.08
N PRO A 99 1.20 -2.36 21.04
CA PRO A 99 0.89 -3.63 21.68
C PRO A 99 0.42 -4.63 20.63
N CYS A 100 0.95 -5.84 20.67
CA CYS A 100 0.59 -6.91 19.74
C CYS A 100 0.88 -6.60 18.25
N ALA A 101 1.86 -5.72 17.94
CA ALA A 101 2.29 -5.45 16.55
C ALA A 101 2.56 -6.73 15.75
N GLY A 102 3.23 -7.72 16.34
CA GLY A 102 3.50 -9.01 15.69
C GLY A 102 2.24 -9.79 15.32
N LYS A 103 1.18 -9.74 16.15
CA LYS A 103 -0.11 -10.35 15.82
C LYS A 103 -0.84 -9.58 14.72
N ALA A 104 -0.76 -8.25 14.73
CA ALA A 104 -1.34 -7.41 13.68
C ALA A 104 -0.67 -7.68 12.32
N LEU A 105 0.66 -7.74 12.28
CA LEU A 105 1.43 -8.09 11.08
C LEU A 105 1.15 -9.52 10.63
N PHE A 106 0.97 -10.47 11.55
CA PHE A 106 0.58 -11.84 11.19
C PHE A 106 -0.79 -11.90 10.53
N VAL A 107 -1.77 -11.13 11.01
CA VAL A 107 -3.09 -11.02 10.37
C VAL A 107 -2.98 -10.35 9.01
N SER A 108 -2.14 -9.32 8.86
CA SER A 108 -1.86 -8.67 7.57
C SER A 108 -1.29 -9.67 6.55
N ALA A 109 -0.23 -10.38 6.92
CA ALA A 109 0.40 -11.40 6.08
C ALA A 109 -0.56 -12.56 5.76
N GLY A 110 -1.39 -12.96 6.74
CA GLY A 110 -2.46 -13.94 6.53
C GLY A 110 -3.50 -13.44 5.51
N GLY A 111 -3.89 -12.17 5.59
CA GLY A 111 -4.75 -11.51 4.63
C GLY A 111 -4.16 -11.50 3.22
N ALA A 112 -2.89 -11.12 3.08
CA ALA A 112 -2.17 -11.16 1.82
C ALA A 112 -2.11 -12.57 1.22
N ALA A 113 -1.84 -13.59 2.05
CA ALA A 113 -1.81 -14.99 1.61
C ALA A 113 -3.19 -15.48 1.14
N VAL A 114 -4.27 -15.14 1.86
CA VAL A 114 -5.64 -15.45 1.43
C VAL A 114 -5.96 -14.70 0.12
N GLY A 115 -5.61 -13.42 0.02
CA GLY A 115 -5.80 -12.61 -1.19
C GLY A 115 -5.12 -13.21 -2.42
N ALA A 116 -3.91 -13.74 -2.26
CA ALA A 116 -3.17 -14.42 -3.31
C ALA A 116 -3.86 -15.72 -3.77
N VAL A 117 -4.42 -16.51 -2.85
CA VAL A 117 -5.20 -17.72 -3.19
C VAL A 117 -6.50 -17.36 -3.91
N LEU A 118 -7.16 -16.27 -3.48
CA LEU A 118 -8.37 -15.75 -4.13
C LEU A 118 -8.09 -15.10 -5.50
N GLY A 119 -6.82 -14.90 -5.88
CA GLY A 119 -6.45 -14.29 -7.15
C GLY A 119 -6.72 -12.78 -7.20
N THR A 120 -6.66 -12.12 -6.05
CA THR A 120 -6.86 -10.68 -5.88
C THR A 120 -5.52 -9.96 -5.67
N ASN A 121 -5.53 -8.63 -5.72
CA ASN A 121 -4.36 -7.83 -5.34
C ASN A 121 -3.95 -8.10 -3.88
N THR A 122 -2.69 -7.84 -3.54
CA THR A 122 -2.17 -8.01 -2.18
C THR A 122 -3.05 -7.25 -1.18
N VAL A 123 -3.68 -8.00 -0.28
CA VAL A 123 -4.51 -7.43 0.79
C VAL A 123 -3.59 -6.88 1.87
N THR A 124 -3.58 -5.56 2.02
CA THR A 124 -2.79 -4.83 3.02
C THR A 124 -3.69 -3.99 3.93
N ILE A 125 -3.09 -3.29 4.88
CA ILE A 125 -3.77 -2.34 5.76
C ILE A 125 -4.14 -1.10 4.94
N TYR A 126 -5.43 -0.80 4.81
CA TYR A 126 -5.92 0.38 4.08
C TYR A 126 -5.73 1.65 4.90
N GLY A 127 -4.56 2.29 4.77
CA GLY A 127 -4.12 3.37 5.65
C GLY A 127 -5.00 4.62 5.63
N ALA A 128 -5.39 5.07 4.43
CA ALA A 128 -6.19 6.29 4.27
C ALA A 128 -7.63 6.10 4.78
N GLU A 129 -8.22 4.96 4.45
CA GLU A 129 -9.55 4.52 4.85
C GLU A 129 -9.62 4.26 6.37
N SER A 130 -8.54 3.70 6.94
CA SER A 130 -8.43 3.54 8.38
C SER A 130 -8.30 4.89 9.08
N ALA A 131 -7.51 5.82 8.53
CA ALA A 131 -7.34 7.16 9.11
C ALA A 131 -8.65 7.95 9.12
N THR A 132 -9.45 7.88 8.04
CA THR A 132 -10.77 8.52 8.01
C THR A 132 -11.73 7.86 9.00
N GLY A 133 -11.75 6.52 9.07
CA GLY A 133 -12.55 5.79 10.06
C GLY A 133 -12.18 6.14 11.51
N ILE A 134 -10.90 6.29 11.82
CA ILE A 134 -10.41 6.70 13.15
C ILE A 134 -10.85 8.12 13.50
N ASN A 135 -10.80 9.05 12.53
CA ASN A 135 -11.25 10.44 12.74
C ASN A 135 -12.74 10.53 13.03
N GLU A 136 -13.56 9.65 12.45
CA GLU A 136 -15.00 9.52 12.73
C GLU A 136 -15.28 8.72 14.04
N GLY A 137 -14.24 8.32 14.78
CA GLY A 137 -14.36 7.63 16.07
C GLY A 137 -14.29 6.10 16.00
N GLY A 138 -14.06 5.51 14.83
CA GLY A 138 -13.88 4.07 14.64
C GLY A 138 -12.55 3.57 15.20
N ARG A 139 -12.58 2.96 16.38
CA ARG A 139 -11.38 2.47 17.09
C ARG A 139 -11.44 0.99 17.48
N THR A 140 -12.45 0.26 17.02
CA THR A 140 -12.67 -1.14 17.41
C THR A 140 -12.59 -2.07 16.20
N GLY A 141 -12.27 -3.35 16.42
CA GLY A 141 -12.29 -4.35 15.34
C GLY A 141 -13.69 -4.52 14.72
N MET A 142 -14.75 -4.18 15.46
CA MET A 142 -16.13 -4.23 14.96
C MET A 142 -16.36 -3.25 13.81
N THR A 143 -15.72 -2.07 13.83
CA THR A 143 -15.84 -1.14 12.69
C THR A 143 -15.19 -1.73 11.44
N ALA A 144 -14.05 -2.41 11.57
CA ALA A 144 -13.43 -3.11 10.44
C ALA A 144 -14.32 -4.25 9.90
N CYS A 145 -14.94 -5.04 10.79
CA CYS A 145 -15.86 -6.11 10.39
C CYS A 145 -17.10 -5.57 9.67
N VAL A 146 -17.74 -4.52 10.20
CA VAL A 146 -18.91 -3.91 9.58
C VAL A 146 -18.55 -3.32 8.22
N THR A 147 -17.42 -2.61 8.11
CA THR A 147 -16.93 -2.08 6.84
C THR A 147 -16.69 -3.22 5.84
N GLY A 148 -16.07 -4.34 6.25
CA GLY A 148 -15.88 -5.51 5.39
C GLY A 148 -17.20 -6.11 4.88
N ILE A 149 -18.21 -6.25 5.76
CA ILE A 149 -19.54 -6.74 5.36
C ILE A 149 -20.21 -5.77 4.37
N LEU A 150 -20.12 -4.46 4.63
CA LEU A 150 -20.65 -3.44 3.72
C LEU A 150 -19.93 -3.49 2.36
N PHE A 151 -18.62 -3.73 2.32
CA PHE A 151 -17.86 -3.94 1.08
C PHE A 151 -18.32 -5.19 0.32
N ILE A 152 -18.67 -6.28 1.00
CA ILE A 152 -19.28 -7.45 0.35
C ILE A 152 -20.62 -7.05 -0.29
N LEU A 153 -21.42 -6.23 0.38
CA LEU A 153 -22.68 -5.73 -0.18
C LEU A 153 -22.46 -4.84 -1.42
N THR A 154 -21.33 -4.12 -1.51
CA THR A 154 -21.03 -3.31 -2.70
C THR A 154 -20.89 -4.13 -3.98
N LEU A 155 -20.57 -5.43 -3.90
CA LEU A 155 -20.49 -6.31 -5.06
C LEU A 155 -21.81 -6.42 -5.81
N PHE A 156 -22.95 -6.36 -5.11
CA PHE A 156 -24.29 -6.38 -5.73
C PHE A 156 -24.60 -5.08 -6.48
N PHE A 157 -23.99 -3.98 -6.04
CA PHE A 157 -24.10 -2.64 -6.63
C PHE A 157 -22.93 -2.31 -7.57
N SER A 158 -22.14 -3.32 -7.98
CA SER A 158 -20.97 -3.10 -8.84
C SER A 158 -21.28 -2.31 -10.14
N PRO A 159 -22.44 -2.47 -10.82
CA PRO A 159 -22.74 -1.68 -12.02
C PRO A 159 -22.81 -0.18 -11.72
N LEU A 160 -23.30 0.18 -10.52
CA LEU A 160 -23.39 1.57 -10.07
C LEU A 160 -22.02 2.19 -9.81
N PHE A 161 -21.08 1.40 -9.27
CA PHE A 161 -19.72 1.88 -9.02
C PHE A 161 -18.87 1.95 -10.30
N LEU A 162 -19.08 1.03 -11.24
CA LEU A 162 -18.39 1.03 -12.55
C LEU A 162 -18.82 2.18 -13.46
N MET A 163 -19.97 2.80 -13.19
CA MET A 163 -20.42 4.01 -13.88
C MET A 163 -19.55 5.24 -13.54
N ILE A 164 -18.87 5.24 -12.39
CA ILE A 164 -18.07 6.39 -11.94
C ILE A 164 -16.83 6.51 -12.84
N PRO A 165 -16.64 7.63 -13.55
CA PRO A 165 -15.47 7.80 -14.41
C PRO A 165 -14.20 7.88 -13.56
N SER A 166 -13.10 7.34 -14.07
CA SER A 166 -11.79 7.38 -13.40
C SER A 166 -11.32 8.81 -13.08
N ILE A 167 -11.72 9.79 -13.87
CA ILE A 167 -11.42 11.21 -13.63
C ILE A 167 -12.08 11.74 -12.34
N ALA A 168 -13.21 11.16 -11.91
CA ALA A 168 -13.90 11.56 -10.69
C ALA A 168 -13.13 11.15 -9.43
N THR A 169 -12.33 10.08 -9.49
CA THR A 169 -11.59 9.58 -8.33
C THR A 169 -10.24 10.30 -8.15
N ALA A 170 -9.69 10.91 -9.20
CA ALA A 170 -8.42 11.64 -9.15
C ALA A 170 -8.32 12.68 -8.00
N PRO A 171 -9.26 13.63 -7.80
CA PRO A 171 -9.17 14.59 -6.69
C PRO A 171 -9.27 13.92 -5.31
N ALA A 172 -9.99 12.81 -5.20
CA ALA A 172 -10.05 12.04 -3.95
C ALA A 172 -8.69 11.41 -3.63
N LEU A 173 -8.01 10.84 -4.63
CA LEU A 173 -6.66 10.27 -4.49
C LEU A 173 -5.62 11.33 -4.11
N VAL A 174 -5.72 12.54 -4.66
CA VAL A 174 -4.84 13.66 -4.26
C VAL A 174 -5.03 14.02 -2.78
N MET A 175 -6.28 14.13 -2.31
CA MET A 175 -6.58 14.40 -0.90
C MET A 175 -6.07 13.28 0.02
N VAL A 176 -6.24 12.03 -0.40
CA VAL A 176 -5.68 10.87 0.32
C VAL A 176 -4.16 10.99 0.45
N GLY A 177 -3.45 11.31 -0.62
CA GLY A 177 -2.01 11.55 -0.60
C GLY A 177 -1.60 12.65 0.39
N ILE A 178 -2.34 13.76 0.42
CA ILE A 178 -2.10 14.86 1.37
C ILE A 178 -2.22 14.37 2.83
N PHE A 179 -3.24 13.56 3.14
CA PHE A 179 -3.41 13.00 4.48
C PHE A 179 -2.37 11.96 4.88
N MET A 180 -1.77 11.27 3.90
CA MET A 180 -0.70 10.31 4.13
C MET A 180 0.67 10.97 4.34
N ILE A 181 0.85 12.23 3.91
CA ILE A 181 2.07 13.03 4.16
C ILE A 181 2.12 13.60 5.58
N GLU A 182 0.98 13.74 6.25
CA GLU A 182 0.87 14.33 7.60
C GLU A 182 1.89 13.81 8.64
N PRO A 183 2.22 12.50 8.72
CA PRO A 183 3.21 12.00 9.66
C PRO A 183 4.61 12.59 9.48
N LEU A 184 4.97 13.04 8.26
CA LEU A 184 6.26 13.71 8.02
C LEU A 184 6.42 14.97 8.87
N ARG A 185 5.31 15.66 9.21
CA ARG A 185 5.33 16.88 10.04
C ARG A 185 5.72 16.61 11.49
N LYS A 186 5.60 15.36 11.97
CA LYS A 186 5.95 14.98 13.34
C LYS A 186 7.43 14.62 13.49
N MET A 187 8.19 14.54 12.40
CA MET A 187 9.61 14.17 12.45
C MET A 187 10.52 15.37 12.75
N GLU A 188 11.65 15.10 13.42
CA GLU A 188 12.66 16.11 13.78
C GLU A 188 13.55 16.47 12.57
N LEU A 189 12.98 17.18 11.59
CA LEU A 189 13.67 17.57 10.36
C LEU A 189 14.81 18.59 10.58
N ASN A 190 15.00 19.08 11.80
CA ASN A 190 16.12 19.95 12.17
C ASN A 190 17.44 19.18 12.33
N ASP A 191 17.40 17.87 12.60
CA ASP A 191 18.59 17.05 12.67
C ASP A 191 18.90 16.46 11.28
N ILE A 192 20.04 16.81 10.71
CA ILE A 192 20.48 16.31 9.39
C ILE A 192 20.55 14.78 9.37
N SER A 193 20.87 14.12 10.49
CA SER A 193 20.95 12.66 10.53
C SER A 193 19.59 11.97 10.34
N ILE A 194 18.50 12.71 10.57
CA ILE A 194 17.10 12.28 10.36
C ILE A 194 16.52 12.90 9.08
N ALA A 195 16.84 14.16 8.78
CA ALA A 195 16.30 14.87 7.62
C ALA A 195 16.78 14.25 6.30
N LEU A 196 18.05 13.85 6.23
CA LEU A 196 18.63 13.22 5.04
C LEU A 196 17.92 11.92 4.63
N PRO A 197 17.77 10.89 5.51
CA PRO A 197 17.06 9.66 5.15
C PRO A 197 15.60 9.89 4.81
N VAL A 198 14.91 10.80 5.51
CA VAL A 198 13.52 11.14 5.19
C VAL A 198 13.42 11.74 3.79
N PHE A 199 14.32 12.68 3.46
CA PHE A 199 14.38 13.27 2.12
C PHE A 199 14.64 12.22 1.04
N LEU A 200 15.64 11.35 1.24
CA LEU A 200 15.96 10.28 0.29
C LEU A 200 14.76 9.35 0.08
N THR A 201 14.07 8.98 1.15
CA THR A 201 12.87 8.13 1.09
C THR A 201 11.79 8.77 0.23
N VAL A 202 11.41 10.02 0.54
CA VAL A 202 10.30 10.70 -0.12
C VAL A 202 10.62 11.10 -1.55
N ALA A 203 11.85 11.53 -1.83
CA ALA A 203 12.25 11.99 -3.16
C ALA A 203 12.49 10.81 -4.11
N LEU A 204 13.15 9.74 -3.65
CA LEU A 204 13.53 8.66 -4.55
C LEU A 204 12.35 7.79 -4.96
N MET A 205 11.33 7.60 -4.12
CA MET A 205 10.11 6.86 -4.50
C MET A 205 9.51 7.30 -5.85
N PRO A 206 9.17 8.59 -6.08
CA PRO A 206 8.65 9.05 -7.36
C PRO A 206 9.72 9.10 -8.45
N PHE A 207 10.99 9.41 -8.14
CA PHE A 207 12.04 9.46 -9.16
C PHE A 207 12.41 8.09 -9.72
N THR A 208 12.34 7.03 -8.91
CA THR A 208 12.61 5.66 -9.34
C THR A 208 11.37 4.91 -9.79
N TYR A 209 10.18 5.54 -9.68
CA TYR A 209 8.87 4.90 -9.92
C TYR A 209 8.67 3.59 -9.13
N ASN A 210 9.40 3.42 -8.03
CA ASN A 210 9.43 2.17 -7.30
C ASN A 210 9.69 2.42 -5.81
N ILE A 211 8.69 2.03 -5.01
CA ILE A 211 8.66 2.19 -3.55
C ILE A 211 9.85 1.48 -2.88
N ALA A 212 10.25 0.31 -3.41
CA ALA A 212 11.35 -0.49 -2.88
C ALA A 212 12.65 0.31 -2.80
N TYR A 213 13.03 0.98 -3.89
CA TYR A 213 14.25 1.78 -3.93
C TYR A 213 14.16 2.98 -2.98
N GLY A 214 13.01 3.63 -2.89
CA GLY A 214 12.81 4.71 -1.93
C GLY A 214 13.06 4.27 -0.49
N ILE A 215 12.48 3.13 -0.07
CA ILE A 215 12.69 2.55 1.27
C ILE A 215 14.16 2.14 1.45
N LEU A 216 14.76 1.51 0.44
CA LEU A 216 16.15 1.05 0.45
C LEU A 216 17.13 2.21 0.66
N PHE A 217 17.05 3.25 -0.15
CA PHE A 217 17.92 4.42 -0.05
C PHE A 217 17.64 5.22 1.22
N GLY A 218 16.39 5.27 1.67
CA GLY A 218 16.00 5.83 2.95
C GLY A 218 16.69 5.16 4.14
N LEU A 219 16.64 3.83 4.19
CA LEU A 219 17.24 3.06 5.29
C LEU A 219 18.77 3.12 5.26
N ILE A 220 19.39 2.99 4.09
CA ILE A 220 20.84 3.14 3.93
C ILE A 220 21.26 4.56 4.35
N GLY A 221 20.51 5.57 3.91
CA GLY A 221 20.72 6.96 4.30
C GLY A 221 20.63 7.16 5.82
N TYR A 222 19.76 6.42 6.51
CA TYR A 222 19.61 6.51 7.96
C TYR A 222 20.83 5.94 8.68
N THR A 223 21.28 4.75 8.25
CA THR A 223 22.48 4.13 8.82
C THR A 223 23.71 5.00 8.58
N VAL A 224 23.91 5.50 7.35
CA VAL A 224 25.03 6.38 7.02
C VAL A 224 24.95 7.71 7.79
N GLY A 225 23.77 8.33 7.86
CA GLY A 225 23.56 9.59 8.58
C GLY A 225 23.84 9.47 10.08
N GLN A 226 23.40 8.38 10.71
CA GLN A 226 23.66 8.12 12.13
C GLN A 226 25.13 7.77 12.41
N ILE A 227 25.82 7.11 11.48
CA ILE A 227 27.27 6.87 11.58
C ILE A 227 28.04 8.20 11.48
N ALA A 228 27.71 9.03 10.48
CA ALA A 228 28.36 10.32 10.26
C ALA A 228 28.14 11.28 11.44
N ALA A 229 26.97 11.23 12.09
CA ALA A 229 26.66 11.99 13.29
C ALA A 229 27.30 11.44 14.57
N GLY A 230 28.06 10.33 14.51
CA GLY A 230 28.66 9.68 15.67
C GLY A 230 27.66 8.96 16.59
N LYS A 231 26.39 8.84 16.18
CA LYS A 231 25.27 8.26 16.95
C LYS A 231 25.11 6.75 16.70
N THR A 232 26.22 6.03 16.51
CA THR A 232 26.21 4.59 16.18
C THR A 232 25.53 3.71 17.23
N LYS A 233 25.52 4.13 18.50
CA LYS A 233 24.84 3.43 19.60
C LYS A 233 23.30 3.45 19.52
N GLN A 234 22.72 4.36 18.74
CA GLN A 234 21.27 4.45 18.53
C GLN A 234 20.78 3.49 17.44
N ILE A 235 21.71 2.91 16.66
CA ILE A 235 21.38 1.96 15.59
C ILE A 235 21.14 0.58 16.21
N THR A 236 19.90 0.12 16.17
CA THR A 236 19.53 -1.21 16.65
C THR A 236 20.14 -2.28 15.75
N LYS A 237 20.47 -3.47 16.31
CA LYS A 237 21.00 -4.61 15.55
C LYS A 237 20.14 -4.97 14.32
N THR A 238 18.82 -4.82 14.42
CA THR A 238 17.87 -5.03 13.32
C THR A 238 18.14 -4.10 12.13
N VAL A 239 18.40 -2.82 12.38
CA VAL A 239 18.67 -1.83 11.32
C VAL A 239 20.00 -2.15 10.62
N TRP A 240 21.00 -2.63 11.36
CA TRP A 240 22.26 -3.10 10.79
C TRP A 240 22.09 -4.29 9.87
N VAL A 241 21.37 -5.33 10.32
CA VAL A 241 21.06 -6.51 9.50
C VAL A 241 20.30 -6.09 8.25
N LEU A 242 19.30 -5.22 8.41
CA LEU A 242 18.45 -4.77 7.32
C LEU A 242 19.22 -3.93 6.29
N THR A 243 20.12 -3.06 6.75
CA THR A 243 21.02 -2.30 5.86
C THR A 243 21.91 -3.24 5.06
N ALA A 244 22.47 -4.28 5.69
CA ALA A 244 23.30 -5.26 5.00
C ALA A 244 22.51 -6.04 3.94
N VAL A 245 21.28 -6.45 4.25
CA VAL A 245 20.38 -7.13 3.30
C VAL A 245 20.04 -6.22 2.12
N PHE A 246 19.72 -4.96 2.36
CA PHE A 246 19.42 -4.01 1.29
C PHE A 246 20.63 -3.65 0.43
N LEU A 247 21.83 -3.56 1.02
CA LEU A 247 23.07 -3.43 0.26
C LEU A 247 23.30 -4.65 -0.63
N LEU A 248 23.05 -5.85 -0.11
CA LEU A 248 23.17 -7.08 -0.90
C LEU A 248 22.14 -7.12 -2.03
N TYR A 249 20.89 -6.71 -1.76
CA TYR A 249 19.85 -6.56 -2.77
C TYR A 249 20.30 -5.60 -3.88
N MET A 250 20.84 -4.43 -3.53
CA MET A 250 21.33 -3.44 -4.49
C MET A 250 22.51 -3.97 -5.32
N ILE A 251 23.42 -4.75 -4.71
CA ILE A 251 24.52 -5.37 -5.44
C ILE A 251 23.99 -6.43 -6.42
N LEU A 252 23.04 -7.28 -5.99
CA LEU A 252 22.44 -8.27 -6.87
C LEU A 252 21.69 -7.64 -8.04
N ASP A 253 20.96 -6.55 -7.79
CA ASP A 253 20.22 -5.78 -8.79
C ASP A 253 21.11 -5.12 -9.84
N ILE A 254 22.33 -4.72 -9.47
CA ILE A 254 23.32 -4.15 -10.40
C ILE A 254 24.00 -5.23 -11.24
N VAL A 255 24.11 -6.46 -10.70
CA VAL A 255 24.86 -7.56 -11.32
C VAL A 255 23.98 -8.42 -12.24
N LEU A 256 22.69 -8.56 -11.93
CA LEU A 256 21.67 -9.27 -12.71
C LEU A 256 21.06 -8.38 -13.79
#